data_AF-D2J6Y5-F1
#
_entry.id   AF-D2J6Y5-F1
#
_cell.length_a   1.000
_cell.length_b   1.000
_cell.length_c   1.000
_cell.angle_alpha   90.00
_cell.angle_beta   90.00
_cell.angle_gamma   90.00
#
_symmetry.space_group_name_H-M   'P 1'
#
loop_
_entity.id
_entity.type
_entity.pdbx_description
1 polymer ?
#
loop_
_entity_poly.entity_id
_entity_poly.type
_entity_poly.pdbx_seq_one_letter_code
_entity_poly.pdbx_strand_id
1 'polypeptide(L)'
;MKTFKNENWINKTDFISPFYQTTDIRGFIQDIKKYLRMNCVDPKGEVVDHIKSIIRKNGIDDPDLFIKKYIFSEEVHTKKNLWK
;
A
#
# COMPACT_ATOMS: atom_id res chain seq x y z
N MET A 1 -3.67 -26.11 -13.14
CA MET A 1 -3.70 -24.65 -12.99
C MET A 1 -4.12 -24.33 -11.57
N LYS A 2 -3.23 -23.81 -10.72
CA LYS A 2 -3.63 -23.24 -9.43
C LYS A 2 -4.17 -21.85 -9.73
N THR A 3 -5.48 -21.70 -9.78
CA THR A 3 -6.13 -20.39 -9.74
C THR A 3 -5.64 -19.69 -8.49
N PHE A 4 -4.94 -18.56 -8.66
CA PHE A 4 -4.54 -17.69 -7.56
C PHE A 4 -5.83 -17.17 -6.92
N LYS A 5 -6.31 -17.89 -5.89
CA LYS A 5 -7.44 -17.51 -5.05
C LYS A 5 -7.04 -16.30 -4.23
N ASN A 6 -6.95 -15.11 -4.82
CA ASN A 6 -6.97 -13.91 -3.99
C ASN A 6 -7.45 -12.64 -4.70
N GLU A 7 -8.63 -12.70 -5.30
CA GLU A 7 -9.43 -11.50 -5.62
C GLU A 7 -10.47 -11.19 -4.53
N ASN A 8 -10.47 -11.94 -3.42
CA ASN A 8 -11.50 -11.82 -2.39
C ASN A 8 -11.35 -10.57 -1.52
N TRP A 9 -10.15 -9.97 -1.49
CA TRP A 9 -9.90 -8.70 -0.80
C TRP A 9 -10.46 -7.49 -1.57
N ILE A 10 -10.66 -7.61 -2.89
CA ILE A 10 -11.27 -6.55 -3.73
C ILE A 10 -12.74 -6.34 -3.32
N ASN A 11 -13.41 -7.39 -2.84
CA ASN A 11 -14.78 -7.32 -2.35
C ASN A 11 -14.89 -6.77 -0.92
N LYS A 12 -13.77 -6.47 -0.24
CA LYS A 12 -13.77 -5.94 1.11
C LYS A 12 -14.09 -4.44 1.06
N THR A 13 -15.13 -4.03 1.78
CA THR A 13 -15.55 -2.62 1.86
C THR A 13 -14.70 -1.81 2.82
N ASP A 14 -14.08 -2.48 3.81
CA ASP A 14 -13.37 -1.85 4.92
C ASP A 14 -11.96 -2.43 5.09
N PHE A 15 -10.97 -1.57 4.91
CA PHE A 15 -9.55 -1.84 5.11
C PHE A 15 -9.08 -1.16 6.40
N ILE A 16 -8.35 -1.90 7.23
CA ILE A 16 -7.69 -1.37 8.42
C ILE A 16 -6.44 -0.64 7.97
N SER A 17 -6.38 0.67 8.20
CA SER A 17 -5.24 1.50 7.83
C SER A 17 -4.14 1.49 8.89
N PRO A 18 -2.91 1.94 8.54
CA PRO A 18 -1.82 2.15 9.49
C PRO A 18 -2.14 3.14 10.63
N PHE A 19 -3.14 3.98 10.47
CA PHE A 19 -3.63 4.90 11.51
C PHE A 19 -4.74 4.28 12.36
N TYR A 20 -4.98 2.97 12.25
CA TYR A 20 -6.04 2.22 12.95
C TYR A 20 -7.46 2.75 12.68
N GLN A 21 -7.66 3.41 11.55
CA GLN A 21 -8.98 3.76 11.03
C GLN A 21 -9.41 2.77 9.96
N THR A 22 -10.72 2.54 9.85
CA THR A 22 -11.31 1.80 8.74
C THR A 22 -11.51 2.75 7.56
N THR A 23 -11.11 2.32 6.37
CA THR A 23 -11.17 3.13 5.16
C THR A 23 -11.41 2.25 3.94
N ASP A 24 -11.81 2.84 2.82
CA ASP A 24 -11.90 2.12 1.56
C ASP A 24 -10.50 1.81 1.01
N ILE A 25 -10.41 0.99 -0.04
CA ILE A 25 -9.13 0.61 -0.66
C ILE A 25 -8.29 1.83 -1.06
N ARG A 26 -8.92 2.91 -1.52
CA ARG A 26 -8.23 4.12 -1.95
C ARG A 26 -7.67 4.90 -0.76
N GLY A 27 -8.46 5.10 0.28
CA GLY A 27 -7.98 5.72 1.52
C GLY A 27 -6.92 4.87 2.22
N PHE A 28 -7.02 3.55 2.15
CA PHE A 28 -6.00 2.63 2.67
C PHE A 28 -4.63 2.82 1.99
N ILE A 29 -4.62 2.91 0.66
CA ILE A 29 -3.42 3.19 -0.13
C ILE A 29 -2.84 4.56 0.22
N GLN A 30 -3.69 5.58 0.35
CA GLN A 30 -3.25 6.94 0.72
C GLN A 30 -2.67 6.99 2.13
N ASP A 31 -3.28 6.28 3.09
CA ASP A 31 -2.79 6.20 4.45
C ASP A 31 -1.44 5.49 4.54
N ILE A 32 -1.24 4.40 3.78
CA ILE A 32 0.07 3.74 3.66
C ILE A 32 1.11 4.72 3.12
N LYS A 33 0.82 5.44 2.03
CA LYS A 33 1.74 6.45 1.47
C LYS A 33 2.06 7.54 2.47
N LYS A 34 1.05 8.05 3.19
CA LYS A 34 1.21 9.08 4.22
C LYS A 34 2.07 8.57 5.38
N TYR A 35 1.83 7.35 5.85
CA TYR A 35 2.59 6.73 6.92
C TYR A 35 4.06 6.56 6.53
N LEU A 36 4.37 6.07 5.33
CA LEU A 36 5.75 5.98 4.83
C LEU A 36 6.42 7.35 4.73
N ARG A 37 5.70 8.37 4.22
CA ARG A 37 6.21 9.74 4.11
C ARG A 37 6.46 10.39 5.48
N MET A 38 5.67 10.07 6.49
CA MET A 38 5.88 10.57 7.86
C MET A 38 7.10 9.93 8.51
N ASN A 39 7.34 8.65 8.21
CA ASN A 39 8.40 7.85 8.82
C ASN A 39 9.64 7.72 7.90
N CYS A 40 9.92 8.73 7.05
CA CYS A 40 10.96 8.84 5.98
C CYS A 40 12.37 8.25 6.23
N VAL A 41 12.70 7.79 7.43
CA VAL A 41 13.98 7.16 7.79
C VAL A 41 13.67 5.82 8.44
N ASP A 42 13.65 4.75 7.64
CA ASP A 42 13.47 3.36 8.12
C ASP A 42 14.76 2.54 7.91
N PRO A 43 15.84 2.83 8.66
CA PRO A 43 17.13 2.17 8.49
C PRO A 43 17.10 0.68 8.87
N LYS A 44 16.04 0.23 9.57
CA LYS A 44 15.88 -1.14 10.06
C LYS A 44 14.80 -1.94 9.32
N GLY A 45 14.00 -1.32 8.46
CA GLY A 45 12.87 -1.98 7.80
C GLY A 45 11.65 -2.17 8.69
N GLU A 46 11.62 -1.59 9.90
CA GLU A 46 10.54 -1.77 10.88
C GLU A 46 9.22 -1.15 10.38
N VAL A 47 9.31 -0.02 9.69
CA VAL A 47 8.15 0.66 9.08
C VAL A 47 7.60 -0.21 7.96
N VAL A 48 8.47 -0.71 7.09
CA VAL A 48 8.08 -1.60 5.98
C VAL A 48 7.44 -2.90 6.52
N ASP A 49 8.01 -3.53 7.53
CA ASP A 49 7.46 -4.74 8.14
C ASP A 49 6.10 -4.50 8.81
N HIS A 50 5.94 -3.34 9.46
CA HIS A 50 4.65 -2.93 10.01
C HIS A 50 3.58 -2.80 8.92
N ILE A 51 3.90 -2.12 7.81
CA ILE A 51 2.97 -1.98 6.67
C ILE A 51 2.65 -3.35 6.07
N LYS A 52 3.64 -4.21 5.87
CA LYS A 52 3.41 -5.58 5.38
C LYS A 52 2.48 -6.37 6.28
N SER A 53 2.63 -6.23 7.60
CA SER A 53 1.74 -6.85 8.59
C SER A 53 0.30 -6.35 8.44
N ILE A 54 0.10 -5.04 8.29
CA ILE A 54 -1.23 -4.45 8.09
C ILE A 54 -1.87 -4.92 6.77
N ILE A 55 -1.10 -4.99 5.69
CA ILE A 55 -1.59 -5.47 4.39
C ILE A 55 -2.05 -6.94 4.50
N ARG A 56 -1.26 -7.79 5.16
CA ARG A 56 -1.64 -9.19 5.42
C ARG A 56 -2.89 -9.30 6.30
N LYS A 57 -3.03 -8.47 7.34
CA LYS A 57 -4.25 -8.41 8.18
C LYS A 57 -5.50 -8.04 7.39
N ASN A 58 -5.34 -7.33 6.27
CA ASN A 58 -6.44 -7.01 5.37
C ASN A 58 -6.80 -8.14 4.39
N GLY A 59 -6.07 -9.26 4.39
CA GLY A 59 -6.32 -10.42 3.54
C GLY A 59 -5.53 -10.41 2.22
N ILE A 60 -4.54 -9.53 2.09
CA ILE A 60 -3.67 -9.49 0.92
C ILE A 60 -2.44 -10.36 1.20
N ASP A 61 -2.35 -11.51 0.51
CA ASP A 61 -1.30 -12.51 0.76
C ASP A 61 0.11 -12.04 0.35
N ASP A 62 0.20 -11.20 -0.68
CA ASP A 62 1.45 -10.68 -1.21
C ASP A 62 1.58 -9.17 -0.94
N PRO A 63 2.03 -8.79 0.28
CA PRO A 63 2.19 -7.39 0.63
C PRO A 63 3.31 -6.71 -0.16
N ASP A 64 4.36 -7.45 -0.55
CA ASP A 64 5.47 -6.93 -1.33
C ASP A 64 5.01 -6.50 -2.73
N LEU A 65 4.23 -7.35 -3.41
CA LEU A 65 3.63 -7.03 -4.70
C LEU A 65 2.64 -5.86 -4.58
N PHE A 66 1.82 -5.83 -3.53
CA PHE A 66 0.88 -4.74 -3.29
C PHE A 66 1.60 -3.40 -3.11
N ILE A 67 2.62 -3.37 -2.26
CA ILE A 67 3.44 -2.17 -2.02
C ILE A 67 4.08 -1.70 -3.33
N LYS A 68 4.71 -2.62 -4.08
CA LYS A 68 5.32 -2.30 -5.37
C LYS A 68 4.31 -1.73 -6.38
N LYS A 69 3.11 -2.29 -6.45
CA LYS A 69 2.09 -1.94 -7.45
C LYS A 69 1.28 -0.68 -7.12
N TYR A 70 1.05 -0.39 -5.84
CA TYR A 70 0.11 0.68 -5.43
C TYR A 70 0.78 1.80 -4.65
N ILE A 71 1.91 1.53 -4.00
CA ILE A 71 2.59 2.47 -3.11
C ILE A 71 3.78 3.12 -3.81
N PHE A 72 4.71 2.31 -4.33
CA PHE A 72 5.89 2.78 -5.06
C PHE A 72 5.70 2.88 -6.58
N SER A 73 4.51 2.51 -7.07
CA SER A 73 4.11 2.82 -8.43
C SER A 73 3.75 4.31 -8.52
N GLU A 74 4.69 5.19 -8.20
CA GLU A 74 4.65 6.55 -8.70
C GLU A 74 4.81 6.47 -10.22
N GLU A 75 3.69 6.72 -10.88
CA GLU A 75 3.62 7.41 -12.15
C GLU A 75 4.93 8.11 -12.54
N VAL A 76 5.52 7.60 -13.63
CA VAL A 76 6.35 8.34 -14.58
C VAL A 76 5.49 9.44 -15.27
N HIS A 77 4.73 10.22 -14.51
CA HIS A 77 3.89 11.31 -15.00
C HIS A 77 4.09 12.62 -14.22
N THR A 78 5.33 12.92 -13.81
CA THR A 78 5.68 14.31 -13.50
C THR A 78 7.11 14.67 -13.87
N LYS A 79 7.48 14.51 -15.15
CA LYS A 79 8.44 15.41 -15.85
C LYS A 79 8.12 15.54 -17.35
N LYS A 80 6.91 15.98 -17.67
CA LYS A 80 6.64 16.71 -18.93
C LYS A 80 5.71 17.88 -18.64
N ASN A 81 6.23 18.83 -17.89
CA ASN A 81 6.05 20.24 -18.19
C ASN A 81 7.17 20.99 -17.49
N LEU A 82 7.62 22.08 -18.11
CA LEU A 82 8.69 23.00 -17.69
C LEU A 82 10.12 22.58 -18.13
N TRP A 83 10.49 22.86 -19.39
CA TRP A 83 11.22 24.11 -19.77
C TRP A 83 11.32 24.27 -21.30
N LYS A 84 10.84 25.45 -21.75
CA LYS A 84 10.97 26.14 -23.04
C LYS A 84 10.22 25.61 -24.26
#